data_AF-A0A9J6E9D7-F1
#
_entry.id   AF-A0A9J6E9D7-F1
#
_cell.length_a   1.000
_cell.length_b   1.000
_cell.length_c   1.000
_cell.angle_alpha   90.00
_cell.angle_beta   90.00
_cell.angle_gamma   90.00
#
_symmetry.space_group_name_H-M   'P 1'
#
loop_
_entity.id
_entity.type
_entity.pdbx_description
1 polymer ?
#
loop_
_entity_poly.entity_id
_entity_poly.type
_entity_poly.pdbx_seq_one_letter_code
_entity_poly.pdbx_strand_id
1 'polypeptide(L)'
;MVKRVINLPVVAITVAWGFLAGWLVNRYGDKETFLPVTDANVGELLHLYMPVLVFTVTLNVRYHIFWRCFWQCVLLGGVGLVLSVCMFVLYMTFMVPSSKEGIGGRDPSGSDRESLGDNSATSALMGFLVCCPEPMYYTEIQFLTTDFGVFVLTTLVLGPLFGKLVGHLLAYLLIALSQDVSITYLVSLCAVYLTFLLAEHAFLGSGVTSIIALALTASAHSASTIMDPIVLRKFWMLFRYTYDTVIVFLAAFKVGRDAVSYLDADDVILLGHTYAAKIIVRGLMVLVLYPVLCSTGYDLNWRQCVALVWINFKSAVIVGFSLSSWISNINVSVALREDAIRLGLVFLVQAINTLSLPQLMWALGLVQMSEAERANMNVVVTALRNTAKQSTNKQRREKNFSGADWKWVQLHTFIENPYADVAAAGTERSALGPRLSLQRREDTLAEAKHNANTNILRLQKV
;
A
#
# COMPACT_ATOMS: atom_id res chain seq x y z
N MET A 1 16.51 18.93 4.32
CA MET A 1 17.86 18.31 4.31
C MET A 1 17.99 17.03 5.13
N VAL A 2 17.23 16.81 6.23
CA VAL A 2 17.35 15.61 7.09
C VAL A 2 16.90 14.28 6.43
N LYS A 3 16.03 14.32 5.41
CA LYS A 3 15.61 13.14 4.64
C LYS A 3 16.74 12.43 3.85
N ARG A 4 17.96 13.00 3.81
CA ARG A 4 19.06 12.52 2.96
C ARG A 4 20.15 11.75 3.71
N VAL A 5 20.14 11.71 5.05
CA VAL A 5 21.25 11.12 5.84
C VAL A 5 20.93 9.74 6.39
N ILE A 6 19.65 9.41 6.62
CA ILE A 6 19.25 8.08 7.08
C ILE A 6 18.10 7.61 6.18
N ASN A 7 18.43 6.84 5.14
CA ASN A 7 17.45 6.17 4.28
C ASN A 7 16.77 4.98 4.97
N LEU A 8 16.78 4.92 6.32
CA LEU A 8 15.98 3.92 7.03
C LEU A 8 14.53 4.39 7.10
N PRO A 9 13.56 3.52 6.75
CA PRO A 9 12.16 3.83 6.98
C PRO A 9 11.94 4.02 8.48
N VAL A 10 11.18 5.06 8.85
CA VAL A 10 10.81 5.37 10.24
C VAL A 10 10.30 4.14 10.99
N VAL A 11 9.56 3.28 10.28
CA VAL A 11 9.08 1.98 10.78
C VAL A 11 10.21 1.11 11.34
N ALA A 12 11.35 0.98 10.65
CA ALA A 12 12.46 0.15 11.14
C ALA A 12 13.07 0.72 12.43
N ILE A 13 13.16 2.04 12.55
CA ILE A 13 13.64 2.72 13.75
C ILE A 13 12.66 2.48 14.92
N THR A 14 11.35 2.61 14.66
CA THR A 14 10.30 2.36 15.66
C THR A 14 10.28 0.91 16.13
N VAL A 15 10.44 -0.06 15.21
CA VAL A 15 10.54 -1.49 15.55
C VAL A 15 11.77 -1.75 16.43
N ALA A 16 12.94 -1.23 16.04
CA ALA A 16 14.16 -1.42 16.81
C ALA A 16 14.05 -0.82 18.23
N TRP A 17 13.46 0.38 18.35
CA TRP A 17 13.20 1.03 19.63
C TRP A 17 12.19 0.27 20.50
N GLY A 18 11.07 -0.16 19.92
CA GLY A 18 10.07 -0.95 20.64
C GLY A 18 10.63 -2.28 21.13
N PHE A 19 11.36 -2.99 20.27
CA PHE A 19 12.01 -4.25 20.63
C PHE A 19 13.05 -4.07 21.74
N LEU A 20 13.92 -3.06 21.64
CA LEU A 20 14.93 -2.77 22.67
C LEU A 20 14.27 -2.46 24.02
N ALA A 21 13.22 -1.64 24.02
CA ALA A 21 12.47 -1.33 25.24
C ALA A 21 11.83 -2.58 25.85
N GLY A 22 11.21 -3.43 25.03
CA GLY A 22 10.62 -4.70 25.49
C GLY A 22 11.67 -5.67 26.04
N TRP A 23 12.83 -5.77 25.37
CA TRP A 23 13.94 -6.61 25.79
C TRP A 23 14.54 -6.16 27.13
N LEU A 24 14.68 -4.85 27.36
CA LEU A 24 15.12 -4.32 28.64
C LEU A 24 14.15 -4.68 29.76
N VAL A 25 12.84 -4.51 29.55
CA VAL A 25 11.82 -4.90 30.54
C VAL A 25 11.89 -6.40 30.86
N ASN A 26 12.08 -7.25 29.84
CA ASN A 26 12.28 -8.68 30.03
C ASN A 26 13.51 -8.98 30.91
N ARG A 27 14.61 -8.22 30.72
CA ARG A 27 15.86 -8.41 31.46
C ARG A 27 15.80 -7.96 32.92
N TYR A 28 15.08 -6.88 33.21
CA TYR A 28 14.96 -6.31 34.56
C TYR A 28 13.80 -6.89 35.39
N GLY A 29 12.91 -7.68 34.79
CA GLY A 29 11.86 -8.41 35.53
C GLY A 29 10.55 -7.64 35.79
N ASP A 30 10.43 -6.40 35.32
CA ASP A 30 9.25 -5.53 35.52
C ASP A 30 8.10 -5.81 34.52
N LYS A 31 7.82 -7.08 34.22
CA LYS A 31 6.78 -7.43 33.22
C LYS A 31 5.37 -7.01 33.67
N GLU A 32 5.06 -7.20 34.95
CA GLU A 32 3.71 -7.01 35.51
C GLU A 32 3.21 -5.56 35.46
N THR A 33 4.13 -4.58 35.49
CA THR A 33 3.78 -3.16 35.41
C THR A 33 3.30 -2.76 34.01
N PHE A 34 3.82 -3.39 32.95
CA PHE A 34 3.55 -3.00 31.56
C PHE A 34 2.51 -3.87 30.86
N LEU A 35 2.27 -5.09 31.36
CA LEU A 35 1.21 -6.02 30.93
C LEU A 35 -0.15 -5.35 30.63
N PRO A 36 -0.75 -4.55 31.54
CA PRO A 36 -2.07 -3.97 31.31
C PRO A 36 -2.12 -2.95 30.15
N VAL A 37 -1.00 -2.28 29.85
CA VAL A 37 -0.94 -1.30 28.75
C VAL A 37 -0.84 -2.00 27.40
N THR A 38 -0.14 -3.14 27.35
CA THR A 38 0.11 -3.87 26.10
C THR A 38 -0.97 -4.87 25.70
N ASP A 39 -1.60 -5.57 26.66
CA ASP A 39 -2.49 -6.68 26.32
C ASP A 39 -3.99 -6.31 26.37
N ALA A 40 -4.40 -5.37 27.22
CA ALA A 40 -5.83 -5.05 27.40
C ALA A 40 -6.44 -4.17 26.29
N ASN A 41 -5.63 -3.32 25.63
CA ASN A 41 -6.16 -2.21 24.83
C ASN A 41 -5.91 -2.31 23.31
N VAL A 42 -5.22 -3.35 22.84
CA VAL A 42 -4.81 -3.41 21.43
C VAL A 42 -5.99 -3.58 20.48
N GLY A 43 -6.95 -4.45 20.82
CA GLY A 43 -8.13 -4.68 19.98
C GLY A 43 -9.00 -3.43 19.86
N GLU A 44 -9.16 -2.68 20.94
CA GLU A 44 -9.87 -1.40 20.95
C GLU A 44 -9.11 -0.31 20.18
N LEU A 45 -7.79 -0.25 20.36
CA LEU A 45 -6.92 0.67 19.62
C LEU A 45 -7.00 0.38 18.11
N LEU A 46 -7.12 -0.88 17.71
CA LEU A 46 -7.28 -1.27 16.30
C LEU A 46 -8.62 -0.77 15.74
N HIS A 47 -9.73 -0.90 16.48
CA HIS A 47 -11.01 -0.34 16.05
C HIS A 47 -10.98 1.18 15.91
N LEU A 48 -10.27 1.87 16.81
CA LEU A 48 -10.06 3.31 16.71
C LEU A 48 -9.21 3.67 15.47
N TYR A 49 -8.23 2.83 15.12
CA TYR A 49 -7.33 3.08 14.01
C TYR A 49 -7.95 2.80 12.63
N MET A 50 -8.78 1.77 12.52
CA MET A 50 -9.33 1.31 11.23
C MET A 50 -9.99 2.43 10.41
N PRO A 51 -10.88 3.28 10.98
CA PRO A 51 -11.49 4.39 10.25
C PRO A 51 -10.47 5.37 9.68
N VAL A 52 -9.45 5.71 10.48
CA VAL A 52 -8.39 6.64 10.10
C VAL A 52 -7.56 6.10 8.95
N LEU A 53 -7.16 4.82 9.02
CA LEU A 53 -6.40 4.18 7.96
C LEU A 53 -7.20 4.19 6.66
N VAL A 54 -8.41 3.62 6.69
CA VAL A 54 -9.22 3.39 5.49
C VAL A 54 -9.56 4.71 4.82
N PHE A 55 -9.97 5.71 5.61
CA PHE A 55 -10.27 7.04 5.09
C PHE A 55 -9.03 7.68 4.46
N THR A 56 -7.89 7.68 5.13
CA THR A 56 -6.64 8.32 4.64
C THR A 56 -6.11 7.66 3.37
N VAL A 57 -6.11 6.32 3.30
CA VAL A 57 -5.68 5.57 2.10
C VAL A 57 -6.59 5.91 0.93
N THR A 58 -7.91 5.87 1.15
CA THR A 58 -8.90 6.08 0.10
C THR A 58 -8.95 7.53 -0.38
N LEU A 59 -8.75 8.52 0.51
CA LEU A 59 -8.67 9.94 0.16
C LEU A 59 -7.58 10.25 -0.87
N ASN A 60 -6.50 9.45 -0.86
CA ASN A 60 -5.37 9.59 -1.79
C ASN A 60 -5.58 8.91 -3.14
N VAL A 61 -6.66 8.12 -3.28
CA VAL A 61 -6.99 7.44 -4.53
C VAL A 61 -7.72 8.41 -5.45
N ARG A 62 -7.31 8.45 -6.72
CA ARG A 62 -8.03 9.21 -7.76
C ARG A 62 -9.28 8.43 -8.18
N TYR A 63 -10.45 9.06 -8.06
CA TYR A 63 -11.75 8.44 -8.35
C TYR A 63 -11.80 7.73 -9.71
N HIS A 64 -11.35 8.38 -10.78
CA HIS A 64 -11.35 7.79 -12.12
C HIS A 64 -10.44 6.55 -12.24
N ILE A 65 -9.32 6.52 -11.53
CA ILE A 65 -8.39 5.37 -11.56
C ILE A 65 -8.98 4.20 -10.79
N PHE A 66 -9.62 4.47 -9.65
CA PHE A 66 -10.28 3.44 -8.84
C PHE A 66 -11.26 2.60 -9.67
N TRP A 67 -12.18 3.25 -10.38
CA TRP A 67 -13.18 2.53 -11.18
C TRP A 67 -12.61 1.75 -12.36
N ARG A 68 -11.50 2.21 -12.95
CA ARG A 68 -10.81 1.46 -14.00
C ARG A 68 -10.07 0.23 -13.47
N CYS A 69 -9.55 0.27 -12.25
CA CYS A 69 -8.86 -0.85 -11.62
C CYS A 69 -9.79 -1.74 -10.77
N PHE A 70 -11.06 -1.38 -10.61
CA PHE A 70 -11.96 -2.00 -9.63
C PHE A 70 -12.02 -3.53 -9.76
N TRP A 71 -12.22 -4.03 -10.98
CA TRP A 71 -12.29 -5.48 -11.23
C TRP A 71 -10.96 -6.18 -10.99
N GLN A 72 -9.84 -5.55 -11.32
CA GLN A 72 -8.51 -6.08 -11.01
C GLN A 72 -8.28 -6.16 -9.49
N CYS A 73 -8.74 -5.17 -8.72
CA CYS A 73 -8.68 -5.19 -7.26
C CYS A 73 -9.56 -6.28 -6.65
N VAL A 74 -10.80 -6.44 -7.13
CA VAL A 74 -11.72 -7.50 -6.66
C VAL A 74 -11.15 -8.88 -6.95
N LEU A 75 -10.59 -9.09 -8.13
CA LEU A 75 -10.02 -10.38 -8.52
C LEU A 75 -8.77 -10.70 -7.69
N LEU A 76 -7.87 -9.72 -7.47
CA LEU A 76 -6.67 -9.90 -6.67
C LEU A 76 -6.97 -10.07 -5.17
N GLY A 77 -7.93 -9.32 -4.63
CA GLY A 77 -8.30 -9.35 -3.21
C GLY A 77 -9.26 -10.47 -2.83
N GLY A 78 -10.13 -10.91 -3.74
CA GLY A 78 -11.06 -12.02 -3.51
C GLY A 78 -10.46 -13.36 -3.90
N VAL A 79 -10.45 -13.66 -5.20
CA VAL A 79 -9.96 -14.96 -5.74
C VAL A 79 -8.49 -15.18 -5.40
N GLY A 80 -7.69 -14.11 -5.52
CA GLY A 80 -6.27 -14.13 -5.22
C GLY A 80 -5.93 -14.46 -3.78
N LEU A 81 -6.72 -13.98 -2.82
CA LEU A 81 -6.55 -14.29 -1.41
C LEU A 81 -6.82 -15.78 -1.15
N VAL A 82 -7.97 -16.28 -1.63
CA VAL A 82 -8.35 -17.70 -1.47
C VAL A 82 -7.29 -18.62 -2.08
N LEU A 83 -6.81 -18.30 -3.28
CA LEU A 83 -5.73 -19.06 -3.94
C LEU A 83 -4.44 -19.04 -3.11
N SER A 84 -4.04 -17.87 -2.60
CA SER A 84 -2.83 -17.73 -1.80
C SER A 84 -2.90 -18.52 -0.50
N VAL A 85 -4.05 -18.47 0.19
CA VAL A 85 -4.29 -19.23 1.42
C VAL A 85 -4.22 -20.73 1.14
N CYS A 86 -4.92 -21.20 0.10
CA CYS A 86 -4.91 -22.62 -0.27
C CYS A 86 -3.48 -23.12 -0.58
N MET A 87 -2.73 -22.36 -1.37
CA MET A 87 -1.35 -22.74 -1.73
C MET A 87 -0.38 -22.66 -0.54
N PHE A 88 -0.55 -21.70 0.36
CA PHE A 88 0.30 -21.57 1.53
C PHE A 88 0.01 -22.65 2.58
N VAL A 89 -1.26 -23.01 2.78
CA VAL A 89 -1.65 -24.16 3.62
C VAL A 89 -1.06 -25.44 3.07
N LEU A 90 -1.19 -25.68 1.75
CA LEU A 90 -0.58 -26.83 1.09
C LEU A 90 0.94 -26.89 1.33
N TYR A 91 1.63 -25.76 1.17
CA TYR A 91 3.06 -25.66 1.44
C TYR A 91 3.42 -26.03 2.89
N MET A 92 2.67 -25.52 3.87
CA MET A 92 2.89 -25.83 5.28
C MET A 92 2.68 -27.30 5.61
N THR A 93 1.64 -27.92 5.05
CA THR A 93 1.36 -29.35 5.25
C THR A 93 2.46 -30.25 4.69
N PHE A 94 3.14 -29.85 3.60
CA PHE A 94 4.27 -30.62 3.05
C PHE A 94 5.59 -30.42 3.80
N MET A 95 5.81 -29.27 4.43
CA MET A 95 7.08 -28.94 5.10
C MET A 95 7.13 -29.38 6.58
N VAL A 96 6.03 -29.21 7.32
CA VAL A 96 5.95 -29.58 8.75
C VAL A 96 6.25 -31.08 9.02
N PRO A 97 5.97 -32.05 8.13
CA PRO A 97 6.40 -33.43 8.30
C PRO A 97 7.93 -33.63 8.21
N SER A 98 8.63 -32.88 7.34
CA SER A 98 10.06 -33.11 7.05
C SER A 98 11.00 -32.66 8.17
N SER A 99 10.58 -31.73 9.03
CA SER A 99 11.41 -31.27 10.16
C SER A 99 11.55 -32.35 11.27
N LYS A 100 10.65 -33.34 11.32
CA LYS A 100 10.71 -34.40 12.35
C LYS A 100 11.56 -35.61 11.96
N GLU A 101 12.01 -35.73 10.71
CA GLU A 101 12.80 -36.87 10.25
C GLU A 101 14.28 -36.56 9.96
N GLY A 102 14.67 -35.28 9.97
CA GLY A 102 16.04 -34.86 9.73
C GLY A 102 16.71 -34.31 10.98
N ILE A 103 17.68 -35.08 11.51
CA ILE A 103 18.75 -34.69 12.46
C ILE A 103 18.47 -35.04 13.94
N GLY A 104 18.86 -36.27 14.32
CA GLY A 104 19.68 -36.48 15.53
C GLY A 104 19.04 -37.02 16.83
N GLY A 105 18.71 -38.32 16.85
CA GLY A 105 18.97 -39.31 17.95
C GLY A 105 18.64 -39.04 19.45
N ARG A 106 17.90 -40.02 20.03
CA ARG A 106 17.68 -40.38 21.47
C ARG A 106 16.75 -39.46 22.29
N ASP A 107 15.75 -39.94 23.06
CA ASP A 107 15.57 -41.18 23.84
C ASP A 107 14.10 -41.70 23.88
N PRO A 108 13.86 -42.96 24.33
CA PRO A 108 12.55 -43.58 24.48
C PRO A 108 12.12 -43.68 25.97
N SER A 109 11.17 -42.86 26.40
CA SER A 109 10.41 -43.12 27.64
C SER A 109 9.08 -42.37 27.58
N GLY A 110 8.02 -43.09 27.89
CA GLY A 110 6.66 -42.76 27.48
C GLY A 110 5.90 -41.80 28.38
N SER A 111 4.76 -41.42 27.80
CA SER A 111 3.58 -40.69 28.26
C SER A 111 3.43 -39.45 27.38
N ASP A 112 2.22 -39.22 26.88
CA ASP A 112 1.83 -38.11 25.99
C ASP A 112 1.95 -38.43 24.49
N ARG A 113 1.37 -39.58 24.10
CA ARG A 113 1.17 -39.98 22.69
C ARG A 113 -0.28 -39.83 22.22
N GLU A 114 -1.07 -38.97 22.87
CA GLU A 114 -2.52 -38.83 22.62
C GLU A 114 -2.99 -37.45 22.10
N SER A 115 -2.09 -36.59 21.59
CA SER A 115 -2.45 -35.30 20.97
C SER A 115 -1.98 -35.12 19.51
N LEU A 116 -1.53 -36.20 18.85
CA LEU A 116 -1.00 -36.17 17.48
C LEU A 116 -2.08 -36.18 16.37
N GLY A 117 -3.34 -35.94 16.70
CA GLY A 117 -4.45 -35.83 15.74
C GLY A 117 -4.57 -34.49 15.01
N ASP A 118 -3.80 -33.46 15.39
CA ASP A 118 -4.10 -32.07 14.99
C ASP A 118 -2.98 -31.35 14.23
N ASN A 119 -1.97 -32.07 13.71
CA ASN A 119 -0.82 -31.46 13.03
C ASN A 119 -1.20 -30.84 11.66
N SER A 120 -2.21 -31.38 10.98
CA SER A 120 -2.74 -30.83 9.73
C SER A 120 -3.64 -29.61 9.98
N ALA A 121 -4.39 -29.60 11.08
CA ALA A 121 -5.28 -28.50 11.43
C ALA A 121 -4.49 -27.29 11.97
N THR A 122 -3.49 -27.53 12.84
CA THR A 122 -2.58 -26.50 13.36
C THR A 122 -1.69 -25.88 12.27
N SER A 123 -1.16 -26.69 11.34
CA SER A 123 -0.42 -26.16 10.18
C SER A 123 -1.32 -25.42 9.18
N ALA A 124 -2.58 -25.85 9.01
CA ALA A 124 -3.58 -25.11 8.23
C ALA A 124 -3.99 -23.80 8.90
N LEU A 125 -4.18 -23.78 10.23
CA LEU A 125 -4.45 -22.58 11.04
C LEU A 125 -3.30 -21.59 11.01
N MET A 126 -2.06 -22.08 11.16
CA MET A 126 -0.85 -21.27 11.03
C MET A 126 -0.68 -20.75 9.59
N GLY A 127 -0.97 -21.58 8.59
CA GLY A 127 -1.00 -21.18 7.19
C GLY A 127 -2.02 -20.07 6.91
N PHE A 128 -3.22 -20.21 7.49
CA PHE A 128 -4.31 -19.25 7.41
C PHE A 128 -3.95 -17.91 8.09
N LEU A 129 -3.44 -17.96 9.33
CA LEU A 129 -3.03 -16.78 10.10
C LEU A 129 -1.82 -16.03 9.55
N VAL A 130 -0.86 -16.76 8.96
CA VAL A 130 0.36 -16.18 8.37
C VAL A 130 0.09 -15.55 7.00
N CYS A 131 -0.84 -16.11 6.24
CA CYS A 131 -1.12 -15.71 4.85
C CYS A 131 -2.35 -14.79 4.69
N CYS A 132 -3.20 -14.65 5.71
CA CYS A 132 -4.30 -13.68 5.77
C CYS A 132 -3.95 -12.43 6.60
N PRO A 133 -3.14 -11.48 6.12
CA PRO A 133 -3.05 -10.18 6.75
C PRO A 133 -4.04 -9.21 6.08
N GLU A 134 -5.35 -9.36 6.32
CA GLU A 134 -6.41 -8.37 6.02
C GLU A 134 -7.75 -8.80 6.66
N PRO A 135 -8.76 -7.91 6.81
CA PRO A 135 -9.74 -7.85 7.91
C PRO A 135 -10.86 -8.91 7.85
N MET A 136 -10.51 -10.17 7.62
CA MET A 136 -11.46 -11.27 7.48
C MET A 136 -11.95 -11.83 8.84
N TYR A 137 -11.39 -11.37 9.96
CA TYR A 137 -11.73 -11.92 11.28
C TYR A 137 -13.11 -11.47 11.80
N TYR A 138 -13.47 -10.19 11.59
CA TYR A 138 -14.84 -9.73 11.90
C TYR A 138 -15.87 -10.36 10.98
N THR A 139 -15.49 -10.56 9.71
CA THR A 139 -16.38 -11.20 8.75
C THR A 139 -16.61 -12.66 9.11
N GLU A 140 -15.64 -13.43 9.63
CA GLU A 140 -15.84 -14.85 9.97
C GLU A 140 -16.83 -15.09 11.12
N ILE A 141 -16.80 -14.26 12.18
CA ILE A 141 -17.74 -14.39 13.30
C ILE A 141 -19.17 -14.01 12.85
N GLN A 142 -19.31 -13.08 11.91
CA GLN A 142 -20.60 -12.74 11.29
C GLN A 142 -21.02 -13.70 10.17
N PHE A 143 -20.07 -14.30 9.47
CA PHE A 143 -20.28 -15.29 8.39
C PHE A 143 -20.88 -16.58 8.94
N LEU A 144 -20.53 -16.95 10.18
CA LEU A 144 -21.10 -18.10 10.86
C LEU A 144 -22.51 -17.85 11.43
N THR A 145 -22.90 -16.58 11.60
CA THR A 145 -24.14 -16.19 12.29
C THR A 145 -25.20 -15.59 11.38
N THR A 146 -24.88 -15.23 10.14
CA THR A 146 -25.80 -14.55 9.21
C THR A 146 -25.84 -15.21 7.83
N ASP A 147 -27.02 -15.20 7.20
CA ASP A 147 -27.19 -15.67 5.82
C ASP A 147 -26.24 -14.93 4.87
N PHE A 148 -25.43 -15.68 4.13
CA PHE A 148 -24.42 -15.17 3.19
C PHE A 148 -24.98 -14.08 2.25
N GLY A 149 -26.22 -14.25 1.78
CA GLY A 149 -26.88 -13.28 0.91
C GLY A 149 -27.13 -11.93 1.57
N VAL A 150 -27.53 -11.92 2.85
CA VAL A 150 -27.79 -10.70 3.63
C VAL A 150 -26.48 -9.97 3.93
N PHE A 151 -25.44 -10.71 4.28
CA PHE A 151 -24.11 -10.15 4.52
C PHE A 151 -23.56 -9.48 3.25
N VAL A 152 -23.60 -10.17 2.11
CA VAL A 152 -23.10 -9.63 0.83
C VAL A 152 -23.91 -8.40 0.40
N LEU A 153 -25.24 -8.45 0.49
CA LEU A 153 -26.11 -7.32 0.13
C LEU A 153 -25.83 -6.11 1.02
N THR A 154 -25.73 -6.33 2.32
CA THR A 154 -25.55 -5.25 3.28
C THR A 154 -24.17 -4.62 3.16
N THR A 155 -23.12 -5.44 3.05
CA THR A 155 -21.72 -4.99 3.02
C THR A 155 -21.32 -4.37 1.68
N LEU A 156 -21.79 -4.91 0.55
CA LEU A 156 -21.40 -4.43 -0.79
C LEU A 156 -22.35 -3.38 -1.37
N VAL A 157 -23.61 -3.33 -0.91
CA VAL A 157 -24.61 -2.42 -1.47
C VAL A 157 -25.04 -1.38 -0.45
N LEU A 158 -25.62 -1.80 0.68
CA LEU A 158 -26.19 -0.85 1.65
C LEU A 158 -25.13 0.04 2.31
N GLY A 159 -24.01 -0.53 2.75
CA GLY A 159 -22.90 0.22 3.34
C GLY A 159 -22.34 1.30 2.40
N PRO A 160 -21.91 0.93 1.18
CA PRO A 160 -21.43 1.92 0.20
C PRO A 160 -22.46 2.98 -0.20
N LEU A 161 -23.76 2.63 -0.27
CA LEU A 161 -24.82 3.62 -0.53
C LEU A 161 -24.95 4.63 0.61
N PHE A 162 -24.94 4.17 1.86
CA PHE A 162 -24.94 5.03 3.03
C PHE A 162 -23.69 5.91 3.08
N GLY A 163 -22.51 5.33 2.87
CA GLY A 163 -21.25 6.04 2.78
C GLY A 163 -21.23 7.09 1.67
N LYS A 164 -21.82 6.80 0.52
CA LYS A 164 -21.98 7.76 -0.59
C LYS A 164 -22.85 8.96 -0.20
N LEU A 165 -23.96 8.72 0.50
CA LEU A 165 -24.86 9.77 0.99
C LEU A 165 -24.14 10.68 1.99
N VAL A 166 -23.51 10.09 3.01
CA VAL A 166 -22.78 10.85 4.02
C VAL A 166 -21.56 11.55 3.42
N GLY A 167 -20.93 10.97 2.40
CA GLY A 167 -19.82 11.60 1.69
C GLY A 167 -20.22 12.82 0.87
N HIS A 168 -21.41 12.82 0.25
CA HIS A 168 -21.96 14.05 -0.35
C HIS A 168 -22.25 15.12 0.70
N LEU A 169 -22.81 14.74 1.85
CA LEU A 169 -23.03 15.65 2.98
C LEU A 169 -21.71 16.23 3.51
N LEU A 170 -20.69 15.39 3.70
CA LEU A 170 -19.36 15.82 4.12
C LEU A 170 -18.75 16.77 3.09
N ALA A 171 -18.82 16.46 1.79
CA ALA A 171 -18.31 17.35 0.75
C ALA A 171 -19.00 18.72 0.78
N TYR A 172 -20.31 18.77 0.96
CA TYR A 172 -21.06 20.02 1.12
C TYR A 172 -20.60 20.81 2.36
N LEU A 173 -20.46 20.13 3.51
CA LEU A 173 -19.98 20.76 4.75
C LEU A 173 -18.54 21.28 4.60
N LEU A 174 -17.65 20.54 3.94
CA LEU A 174 -16.27 20.99 3.70
C LEU A 174 -16.21 22.25 2.82
N ILE A 175 -17.16 22.42 1.89
CA ILE A 175 -17.26 23.63 1.07
C ILE A 175 -17.82 24.80 1.90
N ALA A 176 -18.90 24.54 2.64
CA ALA A 176 -19.58 25.56 3.44
C ALA A 176 -18.70 26.10 4.58
N LEU A 177 -17.89 25.25 5.22
CA LEU A 177 -17.00 25.59 6.33
C LEU A 177 -15.54 25.87 5.90
N SER A 178 -15.31 26.06 4.60
CA SER A 178 -13.96 26.22 4.01
C SER A 178 -13.16 27.43 4.52
N GLN A 179 -13.81 28.39 5.20
CA GLN A 179 -13.15 29.57 5.78
C GLN A 179 -12.27 29.20 6.97
N ASP A 180 -12.66 28.20 7.76
CA ASP A 180 -11.97 27.80 8.99
C ASP A 180 -11.36 26.40 8.87
N VAL A 181 -10.03 26.37 8.85
CA VAL A 181 -9.25 25.13 8.68
C VAL A 181 -9.46 24.17 9.87
N SER A 182 -9.53 24.69 11.10
CA SER A 182 -9.71 23.87 12.31
C SER A 182 -11.06 23.17 12.35
N ILE A 183 -12.14 23.87 11.97
CA ILE A 183 -13.49 23.29 11.96
C ILE A 183 -13.61 22.22 10.87
N THR A 184 -12.99 22.47 9.71
CA THR A 184 -12.88 21.51 8.62
C THR A 184 -12.28 20.17 9.09
N TYR A 185 -11.22 20.20 9.90
CA TYR A 185 -10.62 18.99 10.47
C TYR A 185 -11.57 18.26 11.41
N LEU A 186 -12.19 18.98 12.34
CA LEU A 186 -13.11 18.39 13.33
C LEU A 186 -14.32 17.74 12.65
N VAL A 187 -14.96 18.44 11.71
CA VAL A 187 -16.10 17.91 10.95
C VAL A 187 -15.69 16.65 10.18
N SER A 188 -14.49 16.62 9.59
CA SER A 188 -14.00 15.42 8.90
C SER A 188 -13.80 14.24 9.84
N LEU A 189 -13.23 14.45 11.03
CA LEU A 189 -13.06 13.40 12.04
C LEU A 189 -14.42 12.86 12.49
N CYS A 190 -15.33 13.76 12.88
CA CYS A 190 -16.67 13.40 13.33
C CYS A 190 -17.42 12.61 12.25
N ALA A 191 -17.39 13.05 11.00
CA ALA A 191 -18.08 12.36 9.90
C ALA A 191 -17.54 10.94 9.68
N VAL A 192 -16.22 10.74 9.70
CA VAL A 192 -15.60 9.42 9.49
C VAL A 192 -15.94 8.46 10.62
N TYR A 193 -15.76 8.87 11.87
CA TYR A 193 -16.05 8.01 13.03
C TYR A 193 -17.54 7.75 13.21
N LEU A 194 -18.41 8.75 12.99
CA LEU A 194 -19.85 8.56 13.06
C LEU A 194 -20.34 7.61 11.96
N THR A 195 -19.80 7.73 10.74
CA THR A 195 -20.13 6.81 9.65
C THR A 195 -19.68 5.39 9.98
N PHE A 196 -18.48 5.22 10.56
CA PHE A 196 -18.00 3.91 10.98
C PHE A 196 -18.92 3.29 12.03
N LEU A 197 -19.18 4.00 13.13
CA LEU A 197 -19.95 3.49 14.25
C LEU A 197 -21.40 3.17 13.85
N LEU A 198 -22.04 4.08 13.11
CA LEU A 198 -23.41 3.86 12.62
C LEU A 198 -23.45 2.69 11.64
N ALA A 199 -22.48 2.58 10.73
CA ALA A 199 -22.49 1.49 9.76
C ALA A 199 -22.21 0.13 10.41
N GLU A 200 -21.35 0.08 11.43
CA GLU A 200 -21.08 -1.15 12.17
C GLU A 200 -22.33 -1.65 12.90
N HIS A 201 -23.07 -0.74 13.56
CA HIS A 201 -24.27 -1.09 14.33
C HIS A 201 -25.50 -1.31 13.45
N ALA A 202 -25.71 -0.51 12.41
CA ALA A 202 -26.93 -0.53 11.60
C ALA A 202 -26.86 -1.51 10.41
N PHE A 203 -25.66 -1.79 9.90
CA PHE A 203 -25.45 -2.56 8.66
C PHE A 203 -24.57 -3.80 8.89
N LEU A 204 -24.67 -4.45 10.06
CA LEU A 204 -24.07 -5.76 10.33
C LEU A 204 -22.59 -5.86 9.88
N GLY A 205 -21.75 -4.89 10.28
CA GLY A 205 -20.31 -4.95 10.00
C GLY A 205 -19.84 -4.27 8.70
N SER A 206 -20.68 -3.46 8.03
CA SER A 206 -20.26 -2.74 6.82
C SER A 206 -19.44 -1.47 7.07
N GLY A 207 -18.85 -1.27 8.26
CA GLY A 207 -18.18 -0.03 8.65
C GLY A 207 -17.08 0.41 7.67
N VAL A 208 -16.22 -0.52 7.27
CA VAL A 208 -15.08 -0.24 6.39
C VAL A 208 -15.53 0.15 4.98
N THR A 209 -16.50 -0.56 4.40
CA THR A 209 -16.98 -0.29 3.02
C THR A 209 -17.72 1.04 2.91
N SER A 210 -18.46 1.41 3.97
CA SER A 210 -19.09 2.74 4.08
C SER A 210 -18.07 3.87 4.09
N ILE A 211 -16.97 3.73 4.83
CA ILE A 211 -15.90 4.75 4.86
C ILE A 211 -15.20 4.85 3.50
N ILE A 212 -14.96 3.74 2.81
CA ILE A 212 -14.37 3.75 1.46
C ILE A 212 -15.25 4.57 0.52
N ALA A 213 -16.57 4.34 0.52
CA ALA A 213 -17.50 5.10 -0.30
C ALA A 213 -17.55 6.59 0.07
N LEU A 214 -17.54 6.91 1.37
CA LEU A 214 -17.50 8.28 1.89
C LEU A 214 -16.21 9.00 1.47
N ALA A 215 -15.05 8.35 1.59
CA ALA A 215 -13.77 8.90 1.20
C ALA A 215 -13.66 9.10 -0.33
N LEU A 216 -14.12 8.13 -1.13
CA LEU A 216 -14.12 8.23 -2.59
C LEU A 216 -14.99 9.40 -3.08
N THR A 217 -16.19 9.55 -2.52
CA THR A 217 -17.09 10.67 -2.87
C THR A 217 -16.55 12.02 -2.42
N ALA A 218 -16.02 12.10 -1.19
CA ALA A 218 -15.35 13.31 -0.70
C ALA A 218 -14.14 13.67 -1.58
N SER A 219 -13.34 12.69 -2.00
CA SER A 219 -12.18 12.92 -2.88
C SER A 219 -12.58 13.43 -4.28
N ALA A 220 -13.71 12.96 -4.81
CA ALA A 220 -14.21 13.37 -6.12
C ALA A 220 -14.67 14.84 -6.13
N HIS A 221 -15.38 15.29 -5.08
CA HIS A 221 -15.79 16.69 -4.93
C HIS A 221 -14.66 17.61 -4.46
N SER A 222 -13.72 17.08 -3.66
CA SER A 222 -12.57 17.84 -3.15
C SER A 222 -11.66 18.36 -4.27
N ALA A 223 -11.56 17.64 -5.38
CA ALA A 223 -10.74 18.03 -6.53
C ALA A 223 -11.30 19.23 -7.31
N SER A 224 -12.60 19.53 -7.21
CA SER A 224 -13.26 20.59 -7.99
C SER A 224 -13.55 21.86 -7.20
N THR A 225 -13.57 21.82 -5.86
CA THR A 225 -14.26 22.89 -5.09
C THR A 225 -13.59 23.30 -3.77
N ILE A 226 -12.66 22.54 -3.20
CA ILE A 226 -12.01 22.91 -1.93
C ILE A 226 -10.84 23.86 -2.20
N MET A 227 -10.73 24.95 -1.42
CA MET A 227 -9.67 25.95 -1.58
C MET A 227 -8.25 25.37 -1.40
N ASP A 228 -8.08 24.41 -0.48
CA ASP A 228 -6.80 23.72 -0.23
C ASP A 228 -6.97 22.22 0.10
N PRO A 229 -7.24 21.34 -0.89
CA PRO A 229 -7.41 19.90 -0.68
C PRO A 229 -6.13 19.19 -0.22
N ILE A 230 -4.99 19.89 -0.24
CA ILE A 230 -3.68 19.42 0.18
C ILE A 230 -3.58 19.44 1.72
N VAL A 231 -4.19 20.43 2.37
CA VAL A 231 -4.06 20.66 3.81
C VAL A 231 -4.80 19.57 4.60
N LEU A 232 -6.05 19.28 4.25
CA LEU A 232 -6.82 18.16 4.82
C LEU A 232 -6.11 16.81 4.65
N ARG A 233 -5.52 16.58 3.47
CA ARG A 233 -4.78 15.35 3.17
C ARG A 233 -3.53 15.20 4.05
N LYS A 234 -2.80 16.29 4.28
CA LYS A 234 -1.65 16.32 5.20
C LYS A 234 -2.06 16.06 6.64
N PHE A 235 -3.19 16.61 7.08
CA PHE A 235 -3.76 16.35 8.40
C PHE A 235 -4.07 14.85 8.61
N TRP A 236 -4.78 14.22 7.68
CA TRP A 236 -5.09 12.79 7.77
C TRP A 236 -3.84 11.90 7.66
N MET A 237 -2.85 12.30 6.84
CA MET A 237 -1.55 11.63 6.83
C MET A 237 -0.86 11.70 8.19
N LEU A 238 -0.88 12.84 8.88
CA LEU A 238 -0.31 12.97 10.23
C LEU A 238 -0.99 12.01 11.20
N PHE A 239 -2.33 11.96 11.23
CA PHE A 239 -3.09 11.03 12.07
C PHE A 239 -2.71 9.58 11.78
N ARG A 240 -2.70 9.17 10.51
CA ARG A 240 -2.30 7.82 10.12
C ARG A 240 -0.88 7.48 10.59
N TYR A 241 0.09 8.38 10.36
CA TYR A 241 1.47 8.12 10.77
C TYR A 241 1.63 7.99 12.28
N THR A 242 0.88 8.77 13.08
CA THR A 242 0.87 8.66 14.55
C THR A 242 0.37 7.29 15.01
N TYR A 243 -0.73 6.78 14.44
CA TYR A 243 -1.21 5.45 14.80
C TYR A 243 -0.30 4.34 14.29
N ASP A 244 0.23 4.46 13.06
CA ASP A 244 1.17 3.50 12.51
C ASP A 244 2.40 3.34 13.43
N THR A 245 2.96 4.43 13.96
CA THR A 245 4.10 4.37 14.88
C THR A 245 3.74 3.77 16.22
N VAL A 246 2.59 4.12 16.80
CA VAL A 246 2.15 3.57 18.10
C VAL A 246 1.91 2.06 18.00
N ILE A 247 1.18 1.57 17.00
CA ILE A 247 0.85 0.14 16.87
C ILE A 247 2.11 -0.68 16.59
N VAL A 248 2.98 -0.20 15.69
CA VAL A 248 4.25 -0.87 15.39
C VAL A 248 5.15 -0.92 16.61
N PHE A 249 5.22 0.17 17.38
CA PHE A 249 5.99 0.21 18.62
C PHE A 249 5.47 -0.80 19.64
N LEU A 250 4.16 -0.82 19.90
CA LEU A 250 3.54 -1.74 20.85
C LEU A 250 3.75 -3.21 20.47
N ALA A 251 3.61 -3.54 19.19
CA ALA A 251 3.85 -4.90 18.71
C ALA A 251 5.33 -5.31 18.83
N ALA A 252 6.26 -4.44 18.46
CA ALA A 252 7.69 -4.71 18.62
C ALA A 252 8.08 -4.86 20.09
N PHE A 253 7.47 -4.06 20.97
CA PHE A 253 7.63 -4.16 22.41
C PHE A 253 7.11 -5.49 22.97
N LYS A 254 5.90 -5.95 22.57
CA LYS A 254 5.36 -7.25 22.98
C LYS A 254 6.29 -8.40 22.58
N VAL A 255 6.80 -8.38 21.34
CA VAL A 255 7.77 -9.38 20.86
C VAL A 255 9.06 -9.35 21.69
N GLY A 256 9.62 -8.17 21.98
CA GLY A 256 10.83 -8.04 22.80
C GLY A 256 10.66 -8.50 24.25
N ARG A 257 9.47 -8.29 24.82
CA ARG A 257 9.13 -8.63 26.22
C ARG A 257 8.92 -10.13 26.43
N ASP A 258 8.15 -10.77 25.54
CA ASP A 258 7.63 -12.12 25.78
C ASP A 258 8.23 -13.18 24.87
N ALA A 259 8.51 -12.86 23.61
CA ALA A 259 8.89 -13.89 22.63
C ALA A 259 10.36 -14.33 22.75
N VAL A 260 11.25 -13.41 23.14
CA VAL A 260 12.72 -13.63 23.10
C VAL A 260 13.15 -14.82 23.96
N SER A 261 12.42 -15.13 25.03
CA SER A 261 12.73 -16.26 25.92
C SER A 261 12.29 -17.63 25.41
N TYR A 262 11.41 -17.68 24.39
CA TYR A 262 10.82 -18.91 23.87
C TYR A 262 11.23 -19.22 22.42
N LEU A 263 12.08 -18.39 21.82
CA LEU A 263 12.53 -18.55 20.43
C LEU A 263 13.79 -19.41 20.38
N ASP A 264 13.66 -20.59 19.77
CA ASP A 264 14.80 -21.45 19.46
C ASP A 264 15.41 -21.09 18.09
N ALA A 265 16.63 -21.59 17.82
CA ALA A 265 17.29 -21.39 16.52
C ALA A 265 16.45 -21.92 15.35
N ASP A 266 15.69 -23.00 15.57
CA ASP A 266 14.81 -23.60 14.58
C ASP A 266 13.64 -22.67 14.19
N ASP A 267 13.18 -21.82 15.10
CA ASP A 267 12.11 -20.85 14.83
C ASP A 267 12.55 -19.73 13.90
N VAL A 268 13.82 -19.33 14.01
CA VAL A 268 14.41 -18.34 13.11
C VAL A 268 14.56 -18.92 11.70
N ILE A 269 14.90 -20.21 11.60
CA ILE A 269 14.94 -20.92 10.31
C ILE A 269 13.55 -21.05 9.71
N LEU A 270 12.54 -21.40 10.53
CA LEU A 270 11.14 -21.46 10.11
C LEU A 270 10.67 -20.08 9.61
N LEU A 271 11.01 -18.99 10.31
CA LEU A 271 10.71 -17.63 9.90
C LEU A 271 11.29 -17.30 8.50
N GLY A 272 12.54 -17.69 8.23
CA GLY A 272 13.16 -17.52 6.91
C GLY A 272 12.43 -18.30 5.80
N HIS A 273 12.04 -19.55 6.09
CA HIS A 273 11.31 -20.37 5.13
C HIS A 273 9.89 -19.83 4.86
N THR A 274 9.17 -19.39 5.88
CA THR A 274 7.83 -18.80 5.71
C THR A 274 7.88 -17.50 4.89
N TYR A 275 8.93 -16.69 5.03
CA TYR A 275 9.17 -15.52 4.19
C TYR A 275 9.36 -15.88 2.71
N ALA A 276 10.23 -16.86 2.42
CA ALA A 276 10.47 -17.32 1.05
C ALA A 276 9.18 -17.89 0.44
N ALA A 277 8.46 -18.73 1.19
CA ALA A 277 7.20 -19.32 0.78
C ALA A 277 6.15 -18.27 0.44
N LYS A 278 6.02 -17.21 1.25
CA LYS A 278 5.09 -16.10 1.00
C LYS A 278 5.37 -15.42 -0.35
N ILE A 279 6.64 -15.18 -0.69
CA ILE A 279 7.02 -14.56 -1.97
C ILE A 279 6.72 -15.50 -3.14
N ILE A 280 7.04 -16.79 -2.99
CA ILE A 280 6.80 -17.81 -4.03
C ILE A 280 5.30 -17.96 -4.30
N VAL A 281 4.49 -18.13 -3.25
CA VAL A 281 3.02 -18.27 -3.36
C VAL A 281 2.42 -17.04 -4.04
N ARG A 282 2.87 -15.83 -3.68
CA ARG A 282 2.41 -14.60 -4.33
C ARG A 282 2.82 -14.53 -5.79
N GLY A 283 4.04 -14.94 -6.13
CA GLY A 283 4.51 -15.04 -7.52
C GLY A 283 3.65 -16.00 -8.35
N LEU A 284 3.36 -17.18 -7.80
CA LEU A 284 2.54 -18.20 -8.44
C LEU A 284 1.08 -17.73 -8.61
N MET A 285 0.51 -17.11 -7.58
CA MET A 285 -0.84 -16.53 -7.63
C MET A 285 -0.95 -15.45 -8.71
N VAL A 286 0.02 -14.54 -8.81
CA VAL A 286 0.01 -13.50 -9.84
C VAL A 286 0.17 -14.11 -11.23
N LEU A 287 0.97 -15.17 -11.38
CA LEU A 287 1.15 -15.88 -12.65
C LEU A 287 -0.14 -16.56 -13.10
N VAL A 288 -0.84 -17.27 -12.20
CA VAL A 288 -2.11 -17.94 -12.47
C VAL A 288 -3.20 -16.93 -12.87
N LEU A 289 -3.22 -15.77 -12.21
CA LEU A 289 -4.22 -14.73 -12.46
C LEU A 289 -3.84 -13.78 -13.62
N TYR A 290 -2.59 -13.78 -14.07
CA TYR A 290 -2.08 -12.92 -15.14
C TYR A 290 -2.97 -12.86 -16.39
N PRO A 291 -3.43 -13.98 -16.99
CA PRO A 291 -4.28 -13.92 -18.19
C PRO A 291 -5.59 -13.16 -17.96
N VAL A 292 -6.18 -13.26 -16.77
CA VAL A 292 -7.44 -12.58 -16.42
C VAL A 292 -7.19 -11.12 -16.03
N LEU A 293 -6.03 -10.83 -15.43
CA LEU A 293 -5.60 -9.48 -15.09
C LEU A 293 -5.43 -8.60 -16.34
N CYS A 294 -4.90 -9.17 -17.42
CA CYS A 294 -4.71 -8.47 -18.69
C CYS A 294 -6.04 -8.15 -19.41
N SER A 295 -7.13 -8.88 -19.14
CA SER A 295 -8.40 -8.69 -19.85
C SER A 295 -9.38 -7.74 -19.15
N THR A 296 -9.16 -7.38 -17.88
CA THR A 296 -10.19 -6.76 -17.01
C THR A 296 -9.93 -5.30 -16.64
N GLY A 297 -8.88 -4.65 -17.17
CA GLY A 297 -8.56 -3.26 -16.80
C GLY A 297 -7.36 -2.68 -17.54
N TYR A 298 -6.39 -2.14 -16.79
CA TYR A 298 -5.15 -1.64 -17.38
C TYR A 298 -4.30 -2.77 -17.94
N ASP A 299 -3.69 -2.53 -19.10
CA ASP A 299 -2.73 -3.45 -19.71
C ASP A 299 -1.50 -3.61 -18.80
N LEU A 300 -1.46 -4.74 -18.09
CA LEU A 300 -0.40 -5.06 -17.15
C LEU A 300 0.82 -5.65 -17.88
N ASN A 301 1.92 -4.90 -17.85
CA ASN A 301 3.20 -5.39 -18.33
C ASN A 301 3.81 -6.38 -17.33
N TRP A 302 4.61 -7.34 -17.81
CA TRP A 302 5.34 -8.29 -16.96
C TRP A 302 6.20 -7.59 -15.89
N ARG A 303 6.75 -6.40 -16.21
CA ARG A 303 7.50 -5.56 -15.27
C ARG A 303 6.62 -5.09 -14.11
N GLN A 304 5.38 -4.71 -14.41
CA GLN A 304 4.40 -4.31 -13.40
C GLN A 304 3.95 -5.52 -12.56
N CYS A 305 3.86 -6.71 -13.14
CA CYS A 305 3.58 -7.95 -12.41
C CYS A 305 4.66 -8.28 -11.38
N VAL A 306 5.94 -8.16 -11.74
CA VAL A 306 7.04 -8.33 -10.78
C VAL A 306 6.93 -7.32 -9.64
N ALA A 307 6.58 -6.06 -9.96
CA ALA A 307 6.32 -5.07 -8.93
C ALA A 307 5.12 -5.43 -8.04
N LEU A 308 4.03 -5.98 -8.60
CA LEU A 308 2.86 -6.43 -7.85
C LEU A 308 3.17 -7.57 -6.87
N VAL A 309 4.06 -8.49 -7.25
CA VAL A 309 4.55 -9.55 -6.36
C VAL A 309 5.37 -8.97 -5.21
N TRP A 310 6.20 -7.95 -5.49
CA TRP A 310 7.06 -7.34 -4.47
C TRP A 310 6.35 -6.36 -3.54
N ILE A 311 5.29 -5.72 -4.03
CA ILE A 311 4.45 -4.81 -3.23
C ILE A 311 3.76 -5.64 -2.15
N ASN A 312 3.97 -5.27 -0.89
CA ASN A 312 3.21 -5.79 0.24
C ASN A 312 2.30 -4.69 0.79
N PHE A 313 1.20 -5.07 1.44
CA PHE A 313 0.40 -4.14 2.22
C PHE A 313 1.24 -3.59 3.37
N LYS A 314 1.68 -2.33 3.23
CA LYS A 314 2.42 -1.59 4.26
C LYS A 314 1.41 -0.99 5.22
N SER A 315 0.98 -1.74 6.23
CA SER A 315 0.04 -1.20 7.21
C SER A 315 0.30 -1.75 8.60
N ALA A 316 0.33 -0.86 9.60
CA ALA A 316 0.30 -1.26 11.00
C ALA A 316 -0.99 -1.99 11.38
N VAL A 317 -2.02 -1.96 10.54
CA VAL A 317 -3.24 -2.77 10.74
C VAL A 317 -2.93 -4.26 10.76
N ILE A 318 -2.04 -4.75 9.90
CA ILE A 318 -1.65 -6.18 9.89
C ILE A 318 -0.96 -6.55 11.21
N VAL A 319 -0.11 -5.65 11.68
CA VAL A 319 0.59 -5.78 12.97
C VAL A 319 -0.42 -5.78 14.12
N GLY A 320 -1.40 -4.87 14.09
CA GLY A 320 -2.46 -4.79 15.10
C GLY A 320 -3.39 -6.01 15.11
N PHE A 321 -3.77 -6.54 13.94
CA PHE A 321 -4.53 -7.79 13.86
C PHE A 321 -3.73 -8.98 14.38
N SER A 322 -2.46 -9.08 14.01
CA SER A 322 -1.57 -10.14 14.54
C SER A 322 -1.44 -10.06 16.07
N LEU A 323 -1.52 -8.86 16.62
CA LEU A 323 -1.47 -8.60 18.07
C LEU A 323 -2.80 -8.93 18.77
N SER A 324 -3.92 -8.90 18.05
CA SER A 324 -5.29 -9.13 18.54
C SER A 324 -5.72 -10.62 18.56
N SER A 325 -4.79 -11.56 18.36
CA SER A 325 -5.11 -13.00 18.29
C SER A 325 -5.68 -13.53 19.62
N TRP A 326 -7.00 -13.70 19.67
CA TRP A 326 -7.70 -14.43 20.73
C TRP A 326 -7.65 -15.93 20.45
N ILE A 327 -6.70 -16.65 21.04
CA ILE A 327 -6.69 -18.12 21.06
C ILE A 327 -7.00 -18.55 22.50
N SER A 328 -8.25 -18.93 22.74
CA SER A 328 -8.78 -19.16 24.09
C SER A 328 -8.48 -20.54 24.69
N ASN A 329 -7.75 -21.43 24.00
CA ASN A 329 -7.59 -22.83 24.44
C ASN A 329 -6.25 -23.51 24.08
N ILE A 330 -5.18 -22.76 23.84
CA ILE A 330 -3.84 -23.33 23.55
C ILE A 330 -2.86 -22.99 24.68
N ASN A 331 -1.92 -23.89 24.97
CA ASN A 331 -0.81 -23.67 25.90
C ASN A 331 -0.16 -22.29 25.66
N VAL A 332 -0.02 -21.50 26.73
CA VAL A 332 0.49 -20.11 26.69
C VAL A 332 1.85 -20.02 26.00
N SER A 333 2.71 -21.03 26.16
CA SER A 333 4.03 -21.10 25.51
C SER A 333 3.94 -21.23 23.99
N VAL A 334 2.96 -21.99 23.47
CA VAL A 334 2.75 -22.16 22.03
C VAL A 334 2.17 -20.89 21.43
N ALA A 335 1.18 -20.27 22.09
CA ALA A 335 0.57 -19.04 21.63
C ALA A 335 1.58 -17.87 21.51
N LEU A 336 2.49 -17.73 22.48
CA LEU A 336 3.54 -16.72 22.45
C LEU A 336 4.57 -16.95 21.32
N ARG A 337 4.89 -18.21 21.03
CA ARG A 337 5.79 -18.59 19.94
C ARG A 337 5.16 -18.31 18.57
N GLU A 338 3.87 -18.59 18.41
CA GLU A 338 3.13 -18.27 17.19
C GLU A 338 3.03 -16.77 16.95
N ASP A 339 2.69 -15.98 17.99
CA ASP A 339 2.68 -14.52 17.94
C ASP A 339 4.04 -13.95 17.49
N ALA A 340 5.12 -14.51 18.02
CA ALA A 340 6.49 -14.11 17.67
C ALA A 340 6.80 -14.34 16.19
N ILE A 341 6.48 -15.52 15.67
CA ILE A 341 6.73 -15.89 14.27
C ILE A 341 5.87 -15.02 13.34
N ARG A 342 4.60 -14.79 13.67
CA ARG A 342 3.68 -13.96 12.86
C ARG A 342 4.15 -12.50 12.81
N LEU A 343 4.37 -11.88 13.97
CA LEU A 343 4.83 -10.49 14.04
C LEU A 343 6.25 -10.34 13.45
N GLY A 344 7.13 -11.29 13.73
CA GLY A 344 8.47 -11.37 13.14
C GLY A 344 8.43 -11.41 11.61
N LEU A 345 7.51 -12.19 11.02
CA LEU A 345 7.35 -12.25 9.57
C LEU A 345 6.86 -10.93 8.99
N VAL A 346 5.88 -10.30 9.64
CA VAL A 346 5.36 -8.99 9.19
C VAL A 346 6.47 -7.95 9.21
N PHE A 347 7.28 -7.90 10.27
CA PHE A 347 8.44 -7.00 10.34
C PHE A 347 9.50 -7.34 9.30
N LEU A 348 9.80 -8.61 9.07
CA LEU A 348 10.81 -9.06 8.09
C LEU A 348 10.40 -8.68 6.65
N VAL A 349 9.15 -8.98 6.27
CA VAL A 349 8.60 -8.58 4.97
C VAL A 349 8.60 -7.07 4.83
N GLN A 350 8.18 -6.35 5.88
CA GLN A 350 8.15 -4.89 5.85
C GLN A 350 9.56 -4.33 5.70
N ALA A 351 10.57 -4.86 6.37
CA ALA A 351 11.95 -4.42 6.23
C ALA A 351 12.46 -4.70 4.80
N ILE A 352 12.46 -5.95 4.35
CA ILE A 352 13.08 -6.31 3.08
C ILE A 352 12.31 -5.68 1.90
N ASN A 353 10.99 -5.87 1.82
CA ASN A 353 10.22 -5.46 0.66
C ASN A 353 10.03 -3.92 0.62
N THR A 354 9.94 -3.23 1.75
CA THR A 354 9.82 -1.76 1.75
C THR A 354 11.10 -1.08 1.34
N LEU A 355 12.26 -1.54 1.82
CA LEU A 355 13.55 -0.96 1.46
C LEU A 355 13.92 -1.27 -0.01
N SER A 356 13.62 -2.47 -0.48
CA SER A 356 13.97 -2.90 -1.85
C SER A 356 13.01 -2.40 -2.94
N LEU A 357 11.75 -2.08 -2.62
CA LEU A 357 10.75 -1.69 -3.62
C LEU A 357 11.16 -0.46 -4.46
N PRO A 358 11.66 0.67 -3.90
CA PRO A 358 12.08 1.81 -4.71
C PRO A 358 13.22 1.47 -5.68
N GLN A 359 14.17 0.66 -5.21
CA GLN A 359 15.30 0.19 -6.03
C GLN A 359 14.82 -0.73 -7.16
N LEU A 360 13.91 -1.65 -6.85
CA LEU A 360 13.30 -2.55 -7.82
C LEU A 360 12.49 -1.77 -8.87
N MET A 361 11.69 -0.79 -8.45
CA MET A 361 10.91 0.05 -9.37
C MET A 361 11.81 0.86 -10.30
N TRP A 362 12.93 1.36 -9.79
CA TRP A 362 13.93 2.05 -10.60
C TRP A 362 14.60 1.10 -11.59
N ALA A 363 14.98 -0.11 -11.17
CA ALA A 363 15.58 -1.14 -12.02
C ALA A 363 14.64 -1.62 -13.13
N LEU A 364 13.33 -1.74 -12.85
CA LEU A 364 12.30 -2.11 -13.82
C LEU A 364 11.94 -0.96 -14.80
N GLY A 365 12.40 0.26 -14.53
CA GLY A 365 12.07 1.46 -15.31
C GLY A 365 10.63 1.93 -15.12
N LEU A 366 9.94 1.50 -14.06
CA LEU A 366 8.53 1.83 -13.79
C LEU A 366 8.34 3.24 -13.18
N VAL A 367 9.43 3.88 -12.76
CA VAL A 367 9.43 5.24 -12.20
C VAL A 367 9.52 6.31 -13.31
N GLN A 368 9.83 5.90 -14.54
CA GLN A 368 9.97 6.83 -15.66
C GLN A 368 8.57 7.25 -16.13
N MET A 369 8.32 8.57 -16.15
CA MET A 369 7.06 9.11 -16.67
C MET A 369 6.89 8.75 -18.14
N SER A 370 5.65 8.50 -18.56
CA SER A 370 5.37 8.24 -19.98
C SER A 370 5.77 9.44 -20.84
N GLU A 371 6.09 9.21 -22.11
CA GLU A 371 6.45 10.30 -23.04
C GLU A 371 5.35 11.37 -23.13
N ALA A 372 4.08 10.95 -23.04
CA ALA A 372 2.92 11.82 -23.03
C ALA A 372 2.86 12.71 -21.76
N GLU A 373 3.12 12.15 -20.58
CA GLU A 373 3.19 12.93 -19.33
C GLU A 373 4.35 13.92 -19.35
N ARG A 374 5.49 13.54 -19.94
CA ARG A 374 6.63 14.43 -20.13
C ARG A 374 6.30 15.59 -21.07
N ALA A 375 5.65 15.32 -22.19
CA ALA A 375 5.19 16.33 -23.12
C ALA A 375 4.21 17.30 -22.45
N ASN A 376 3.23 16.78 -21.70
CA ASN A 376 2.30 17.60 -20.93
C ASN A 376 3.01 18.49 -19.91
N MET A 377 3.99 17.95 -19.18
CA MET A 377 4.77 18.74 -18.22
C MET A 377 5.57 19.85 -18.90
N ASN A 378 6.19 19.57 -20.05
CA ASN A 378 6.88 20.59 -20.84
C ASN A 378 5.93 21.71 -21.28
N VAL A 379 4.73 21.37 -21.73
CA VAL A 379 3.69 22.35 -22.11
C VAL A 379 3.30 23.20 -20.90
N VAL A 380 3.03 22.59 -19.75
CA VAL A 380 2.66 23.29 -18.51
C VAL A 380 3.77 24.22 -18.03
N VAL A 381 5.02 23.75 -17.98
CA VAL A 381 6.16 24.58 -17.55
C VAL A 381 6.38 25.74 -18.52
N THR A 382 6.19 25.52 -19.82
CA THR A 382 6.28 26.59 -20.83
C THR A 382 5.17 27.61 -20.65
N ALA A 383 3.94 27.18 -20.40
CA ALA A 383 2.81 28.06 -20.11
C ALA A 383 3.07 28.89 -18.83
N LEU A 384 3.54 28.25 -17.75
CA LEU A 384 3.89 28.93 -16.50
C LEU A 384 5.01 29.97 -16.70
N ARG A 385 6.06 29.63 -17.47
CA ARG A 385 7.12 30.59 -17.81
C ARG A 385 6.59 31.77 -18.60
N ASN A 386 5.67 31.54 -19.53
CA ASN A 386 5.06 32.61 -20.31
C ASN A 386 4.21 33.53 -19.43
N THR A 387 3.39 32.97 -18.53
CA THR A 387 2.60 33.74 -17.56
C THR A 387 3.51 34.52 -16.61
N ALA A 388 4.58 33.90 -16.09
CA ALA A 388 5.56 34.56 -15.23
C ALA A 388 6.27 35.71 -15.96
N LYS A 389 6.63 35.54 -17.23
CA LYS A 389 7.19 36.62 -18.06
C LYS A 389 6.18 37.76 -18.27
N GLN A 390 4.92 37.45 -18.54
CA GLN A 390 3.87 38.46 -18.72
C GLN A 390 3.61 39.25 -17.44
N SER A 391 3.52 38.58 -16.28
CA SER A 391 3.35 39.26 -14.99
C SER A 391 4.56 40.13 -14.64
N THR A 392 5.78 39.62 -14.85
CA THR A 392 7.02 40.39 -14.66
C THR A 392 7.04 41.64 -15.55
N ASN A 393 6.65 41.51 -16.83
CA ASN A 393 6.59 42.62 -17.76
C ASN A 393 5.53 43.66 -17.38
N LYS A 394 4.41 43.24 -16.79
CA LYS A 394 3.38 44.13 -16.27
C LYS A 394 3.90 44.89 -15.05
N GLN A 395 4.48 44.19 -14.08
CA GLN A 395 5.05 44.79 -12.86
C GLN A 395 6.19 45.76 -13.18
N ARG A 396 7.01 45.46 -14.20
CA ARG A 396 8.09 46.36 -14.64
C ARG A 396 7.62 47.71 -15.15
N ARG A 397 6.35 47.83 -15.57
CA ARG A 397 5.74 49.08 -16.04
C ARG A 397 5.08 49.87 -14.91
N GLU A 398 4.93 49.29 -13.71
CA GLU A 398 4.29 49.95 -12.59
C GLU A 398 5.28 50.86 -11.85
N LYS A 399 4.83 52.07 -11.52
CA LYS A 399 5.65 53.10 -10.85
C LYS A 399 6.22 52.60 -9.52
N ASN A 400 5.49 51.72 -8.83
CA ASN A 400 5.84 51.16 -7.53
C ASN A 400 7.06 50.21 -7.57
N PHE A 401 7.40 49.64 -8.74
CA PHE A 401 8.52 48.70 -8.91
C PHE A 401 9.71 49.29 -9.69
N SER A 402 9.77 50.62 -9.82
CA SER A 402 10.82 51.32 -10.57
C SER A 402 12.24 51.13 -10.02
N GLY A 403 12.38 50.85 -8.71
CA GLY A 403 13.66 50.58 -8.05
C GLY A 403 14.02 49.09 -7.89
N ALA A 404 13.22 48.16 -8.46
CA ALA A 404 13.46 46.73 -8.29
C ALA A 404 14.59 46.20 -9.18
N ASP A 405 15.44 45.31 -8.63
CA ASP A 405 16.45 44.58 -9.42
C ASP A 405 15.79 43.41 -10.18
N TRP A 406 15.42 43.67 -11.42
CA TRP A 406 14.81 42.68 -12.31
C TRP A 406 15.72 41.50 -12.64
N LYS A 407 17.05 41.67 -12.56
CA LYS A 407 18.01 40.60 -12.79
C LYS A 407 17.95 39.60 -11.63
N TRP A 408 17.90 40.10 -10.40
CA TRP A 408 17.72 39.28 -9.21
C TRP A 408 16.38 38.54 -9.21
N VAL A 409 15.29 39.22 -9.60
CA VAL A 409 13.95 38.62 -9.71
C VAL A 409 13.94 37.49 -10.73
N GLN A 410 14.49 37.69 -11.94
CA GLN A 410 14.53 36.64 -12.97
C GLN A 410 15.32 35.42 -12.52
N LEU A 411 16.39 35.61 -11.74
CA LEU A 411 17.24 34.53 -11.24
C LEU A 411 16.52 33.64 -10.22
N HIS A 412 15.65 34.23 -9.39
CA HIS A 412 14.92 33.52 -8.32
C HIS A 412 13.50 33.09 -8.72
N THR A 413 12.95 33.63 -9.80
CA THR A 413 11.62 33.28 -10.33
C THR A 413 11.68 32.34 -11.53
N PHE A 414 12.87 31.93 -11.96
CA PHE A 414 13.01 30.97 -13.05
C PHE A 414 12.42 29.62 -12.65
N ILE A 415 11.35 29.24 -13.33
CA ILE A 415 10.70 27.94 -13.14
C ILE A 415 11.51 26.91 -13.92
N GLU A 416 12.36 26.18 -13.21
CA GLU A 416 13.08 25.05 -13.77
C GLU A 416 12.11 23.91 -14.07
N ASN A 417 12.38 23.16 -15.15
CA ASN A 417 11.60 21.98 -15.41
C ASN A 417 12.17 20.83 -14.57
N PRO A 418 11.43 20.29 -13.58
CA PRO A 418 11.94 19.25 -12.70
C PRO A 418 12.33 17.94 -13.42
N TYR A 419 12.01 17.79 -14.70
CA TYR A 419 12.27 16.58 -15.50
C TYR A 419 13.18 16.80 -16.71
N ALA A 420 13.86 17.94 -16.81
CA ALA A 420 14.80 18.25 -17.90
C ALA A 420 16.03 17.32 -17.88
N ASP A 421 16.61 17.05 -16.72
CA ASP A 421 17.86 16.27 -16.59
C ASP A 421 17.69 14.79 -16.95
N VAL A 422 16.51 14.23 -16.65
CA VAL A 422 16.15 12.86 -17.03
C VAL A 422 16.02 12.75 -18.56
N ALA A 423 15.83 13.86 -19.28
CA ALA A 423 15.66 13.85 -20.74
C ALA A 423 17.02 13.70 -21.40
N ALA A 424 18.02 14.43 -20.91
CA ALA A 424 19.41 14.28 -21.35
C ALA A 424 19.91 12.84 -21.13
N ALA A 425 19.68 12.26 -19.94
CA ALA A 425 20.13 10.90 -19.61
C ALA A 425 19.40 9.77 -20.40
N GLY A 426 18.13 9.96 -20.75
CA GLY A 426 17.38 9.02 -21.59
C GLY A 426 17.73 9.10 -23.08
N THR A 427 18.13 10.29 -23.55
CA THR A 427 18.48 10.53 -24.95
C THR A 427 19.79 9.84 -25.34
N GLU A 428 20.77 9.75 -24.42
CA GLU A 428 22.01 9.00 -24.67
C GLU A 428 21.82 7.49 -24.79
N ARG A 429 20.87 6.89 -24.05
CA ARG A 429 20.58 5.44 -24.13
C ARG A 429 19.61 5.07 -25.25
N SER A 430 18.72 5.98 -25.64
CA SER A 430 17.75 5.76 -26.71
C SER A 430 18.31 6.08 -28.11
N ALA A 431 19.43 6.80 -28.24
CA ALA A 431 19.98 7.24 -29.54
C ALA A 431 20.37 6.10 -30.53
N LEU A 432 20.43 4.84 -30.09
CA LEU A 432 20.78 3.70 -30.96
C LEU A 432 19.58 3.12 -31.75
N GLY A 433 18.33 3.35 -31.31
CA GLY A 433 17.13 2.76 -31.92
C GLY A 433 16.42 3.63 -32.98
N PRO A 434 16.18 4.93 -32.73
CA PRO A 434 15.45 5.82 -33.65
C PRO A 434 16.22 6.18 -34.93
N ARG A 435 17.56 6.03 -34.96
CA ARG A 435 18.35 6.29 -36.17
C ARG A 435 18.05 5.28 -37.28
N LEU A 436 17.81 4.02 -36.93
CA LEU A 436 17.44 2.97 -37.90
C LEU A 436 16.02 3.14 -38.46
N SER A 437 15.08 3.70 -37.69
CA SER A 437 13.69 3.89 -38.13
C SER A 437 13.46 5.17 -38.92
N LEU A 438 14.22 6.25 -38.62
CA LEU A 438 14.22 7.47 -39.42
C LEU A 438 14.93 7.27 -40.76
N GLN A 439 16.08 6.60 -40.78
CA GLN A 439 16.80 6.32 -42.02
C GLN A 439 15.99 5.40 -42.95
N ARG A 440 15.35 4.35 -42.40
CA ARG A 440 14.42 3.51 -43.17
C ARG A 440 13.21 4.29 -43.71
N ARG A 441 12.71 5.29 -42.99
CA ARG A 441 11.63 6.17 -43.46
C ARG A 441 12.10 7.12 -44.58
N GLU A 442 13.29 7.69 -44.46
CA GLU A 442 13.88 8.54 -45.49
C GLU A 442 14.19 7.76 -46.77
N ASP A 443 14.69 6.52 -46.65
CA ASP A 443 14.95 5.63 -47.78
C ASP A 443 13.64 5.26 -48.50
N THR A 444 12.59 4.89 -47.76
CA THR A 444 11.27 4.58 -48.37
C THR A 444 10.62 5.79 -49.04
N LEU A 445 10.87 7.01 -48.52
CA LEU A 445 10.33 8.24 -49.11
C LEU A 445 11.12 8.68 -50.35
N ALA A 446 12.42 8.43 -50.39
CA ALA A 446 13.26 8.63 -51.57
C ALA A 446 12.89 7.66 -52.69
N GLU A 447 12.66 6.39 -52.35
CA GLU A 447 12.25 5.34 -53.28
C GLU A 447 10.85 5.60 -53.86
N ALA A 448 9.91 6.07 -53.03
CA ALA A 448 8.58 6.51 -53.47
C ALA A 448 8.63 7.72 -54.42
N LYS A 449 9.50 8.70 -54.16
CA LYS A 449 9.70 9.86 -55.05
C LYS A 449 10.36 9.47 -56.38
N HIS A 450 11.31 8.53 -56.35
CA HIS A 450 11.95 8.02 -57.56
C HIS A 450 10.97 7.27 -58.46
N ASN A 451 10.12 6.42 -57.87
CA ASN A 451 9.06 5.69 -58.58
C ASN A 451 7.97 6.61 -59.12
N ALA A 452 7.61 7.68 -58.41
CA ALA A 452 6.66 8.68 -58.89
C ALA A 452 7.20 9.42 -60.12
N ASN A 453 8.46 9.86 -60.10
CA ASN A 453 9.07 10.57 -61.24
C ASN A 453 9.27 9.67 -62.47
N THR A 454 9.61 8.40 -62.29
CA THR A 454 9.73 7.44 -63.41
C THR A 454 8.38 7.12 -64.04
N ASN A 455 7.29 7.08 -63.25
CA ASN A 455 5.94 6.91 -63.78
C ASN A 455 5.43 8.15 -64.54
N ILE A 456 5.77 9.36 -64.08
CA ILE A 456 5.44 10.61 -64.78
C ILE A 456 6.17 10.69 -66.13
N LEU A 457 7.44 10.29 -66.18
CA LEU A 457 8.22 10.25 -67.43
C LEU A 457 7.73 9.18 -68.43
N ARG A 458 7.10 8.09 -67.95
CA ARG A 458 6.45 7.10 -68.81
C ARG A 458 5.13 7.60 -69.39
N LEU A 459 4.39 8.43 -68.65
CA LEU A 459 3.13 9.02 -69.09
C LEU A 459 3.31 10.16 -70.12
N GLN A 460 4.51 10.74 -70.24
CA GLN A 460 4.84 11.75 -71.26
C GLN A 460 5.34 11.16 -72.59
N LYS A 461 5.46 9.83 -72.69
CA LYS A 461 5.91 9.12 -73.91
C LYS A 461 4.81 8.34 -74.63
N VAL A 462 3.55 8.50 -74.22
CA VAL A 462 2.33 8.08 -74.92
C VAL A 462 1.62 9.34 -75.37
#